data_AF-A0A4V6A562-F1
#
_entry.id   AF-A0A4V6A562-F1
#
_cell.length_a   1.000
_cell.length_b   1.000
_cell.length_c   1.000
_cell.angle_alpha   90.00
_cell.angle_beta   90.00
_cell.angle_gamma   90.00
#
_symmetry.space_group_name_H-M   'P 1'
#
loop_
_entity.id
_entity.type
_entity.pdbx_description
1 polymer ?
#
loop_
_entity_poly.entity_id
_entity_poly.type
_entity_poly.pdbx_seq_one_letter_code
_entity_poly.pdbx_strand_id
1 'polypeptide(L)'
;MHPILHVVVVGFHHKRGAQIDYCYPPLKGEGDDGIPQAWAGLPTLALPDGAHHVEDDVIFFLLPALDDPNRSVFGISCYRQIASEDLISKGTDVTRSSVQKSVCVLSTVPLFGVVKAKLELITQAYFNERDFTKVEVLSQMYSNLCDMFNYEQLDSASAYMDIPVTSLLKTFKHRTLVLFKLLMLEKKVVFNIFPVRRLGEIMIGLCSLFPGLVEDGLFEAANYTAKPIATPAPSEADTSSESQSVKGGDGGAEDVFVKKETAPSEVSLMNRLTDLIGSGALRQRKELVCEAREGLIAPTGIATDSYGLPLHLFTKGSLFHPYLSISYLDMIRADSTRAYCIGATNALFKQRRDQIDVIVTLDETGEGIVDIINPDLKRQLTLTAADLRFTDFLIKMVETRADPAAFDGGDDWIRHQFQAYLLSLLASVRGDMVNTLGDYGDLFVDAWRGKHNFRIWTCGDHPDISSAVPGHPFAGQLGMNDVFLRMEHTIGGSEHGRKIASTIFDGEVHDGHRKQSEVEHFVVVSRSDERKQRRIRRGTKAPRAAVKCAMLRVYYIVN
;
A
#
# COMPACT_ATOMS: atom_id res chain seq x y z
N MET A 1 -20.13 19.99 -7.19
CA MET A 1 -19.37 19.43 -6.06
C MET A 1 -17.93 19.37 -6.50
N HIS A 2 -16.97 19.84 -5.68
CA HIS A 2 -15.55 19.82 -6.02
C HIS A 2 -14.87 18.60 -5.35
N PRO A 3 -13.78 18.08 -5.94
CA PRO A 3 -12.95 17.07 -5.30
C PRO A 3 -12.35 17.52 -3.96
N ILE A 4 -11.92 18.78 -3.88
CA ILE A 4 -11.41 19.38 -2.66
C ILE A 4 -12.58 19.70 -1.73
N LEU A 5 -12.52 19.17 -0.50
CA LEU A 5 -13.57 19.31 0.51
C LEU A 5 -13.27 20.46 1.47
N HIS A 6 -12.08 20.44 2.07
CA HIS A 6 -11.70 21.38 3.13
C HIS A 6 -10.19 21.68 3.09
N VAL A 7 -9.83 22.91 3.44
CA VAL A 7 -8.51 23.29 3.95
C VAL A 7 -8.65 23.48 5.46
N VAL A 8 -7.83 22.77 6.23
CA VAL A 8 -7.89 22.72 7.70
C VAL A 8 -6.54 23.13 8.26
N VAL A 9 -6.52 23.95 9.31
CA VAL A 9 -5.32 24.20 10.12
C VAL A 9 -5.48 23.48 11.44
N VAL A 10 -4.51 22.65 11.77
CA VAL A 10 -4.44 21.97 13.06
C VAL A 10 -3.26 22.51 13.83
N GLY A 11 -3.49 22.95 15.06
CA GLY A 11 -2.45 23.42 15.97
C GLY A 11 -2.31 22.53 17.19
N PHE A 12 -1.18 22.63 17.88
CA PHE A 12 -0.96 21.94 19.15
C PHE A 12 -1.11 22.88 20.35
N HIS A 13 -2.07 22.60 21.22
CA HIS A 13 -2.25 23.28 22.50
C HIS A 13 -1.72 22.43 23.66
N HIS A 14 -0.80 22.96 24.44
CA HIS A 14 -0.08 22.23 25.50
C HIS A 14 -0.95 21.51 26.55
N LYS A 15 -2.20 21.97 26.81
CA LYS A 15 -3.16 21.30 27.71
C LYS A 15 -4.20 20.42 27.01
N ARG A 16 -4.48 20.68 25.73
CA ARG A 16 -5.62 20.08 25.01
C ARG A 16 -5.18 19.11 23.91
N GLY A 17 -3.90 19.13 23.53
CA GLY A 17 -3.37 18.37 22.42
C GLY A 17 -3.63 19.05 21.08
N ALA A 18 -3.69 18.25 20.02
CA ALA A 18 -3.99 18.72 18.67
C ALA A 18 -5.46 19.16 18.56
N GLN A 19 -5.71 20.33 17.95
CA GLN A 19 -7.05 20.89 17.75
C GLN A 19 -7.14 21.62 16.41
N ILE A 20 -8.35 21.76 15.87
CA ILE A 20 -8.56 22.58 14.67
C ILE A 20 -8.55 24.06 15.07
N ASP A 21 -7.65 24.82 14.46
CA ASP A 21 -7.57 26.28 14.64
C ASP A 21 -8.37 27.03 13.55
N TYR A 22 -8.47 26.45 12.35
CA TYR A 22 -9.19 27.03 11.23
C TYR A 22 -9.67 25.95 10.26
N CYS A 23 -10.83 26.15 9.62
CA CYS A 23 -11.28 25.29 8.55
C CYS A 23 -12.11 26.08 7.53
N TYR A 24 -11.83 25.85 6.24
CA TYR A 24 -12.57 26.44 5.14
C TYR A 24 -12.77 25.47 3.97
N PRO A 25 -14.00 25.31 3.47
CA PRO A 25 -15.27 25.69 4.12
C PRO A 25 -15.41 25.08 5.52
N PRO A 26 -16.18 25.67 6.44
CA PRO A 26 -16.34 25.12 7.79
C PRO A 26 -16.89 23.70 7.80
N LEU A 27 -16.40 22.86 8.73
CA LEU A 27 -16.95 21.55 9.01
C LEU A 27 -18.37 21.66 9.60
N LYS A 28 -19.20 20.63 9.39
CA LYS A 28 -20.60 20.58 9.83
C LYS A 28 -20.86 19.46 10.84
N GLY A 29 -20.04 19.39 11.89
CA GLY A 29 -20.23 18.49 13.02
C GLY A 29 -21.11 19.09 14.13
N GLU A 30 -21.55 18.26 15.06
CA GLU A 30 -22.39 18.65 16.20
C GLU A 30 -21.60 19.18 17.41
N GLY A 31 -20.26 19.02 17.44
CA GLY A 31 -19.39 19.50 18.51
C GLY A 31 -19.01 20.98 18.40
N ASP A 32 -18.47 21.54 19.49
CA ASP A 32 -18.03 22.96 19.58
C ASP A 32 -16.92 23.32 18.57
N ASP A 33 -16.14 22.33 18.14
CA ASP A 33 -15.09 22.43 17.12
C ASP A 33 -15.61 22.19 15.69
N GLY A 34 -16.90 21.88 15.55
CA GLY A 34 -17.54 21.54 14.28
C GLY A 34 -17.06 20.22 13.68
N ILE A 35 -16.29 19.40 14.40
CA ILE A 35 -15.73 18.14 13.87
C ILE A 35 -16.82 17.07 13.85
N PRO A 36 -17.08 16.41 12.70
CA PRO A 36 -17.97 15.25 12.65
C PRO A 36 -17.42 14.13 13.53
N GLN A 37 -18.29 13.39 14.23
CA GLN A 37 -17.86 12.31 15.13
C GLN A 37 -16.94 11.28 14.45
N ALA A 38 -17.20 10.96 13.18
CA ALA A 38 -16.38 10.04 12.39
C ALA A 38 -14.95 10.55 12.14
N TRP A 39 -14.71 11.85 12.24
CA TRP A 39 -13.43 12.51 12.04
C TRP A 39 -12.81 13.02 13.35
N ALA A 40 -13.22 12.50 14.51
CA ALA A 40 -12.69 12.92 15.82
C ALA A 40 -11.15 12.82 15.92
N GLY A 41 -10.52 11.90 15.19
CA GLY A 41 -9.06 11.78 15.14
C GLY A 41 -8.38 12.57 14.02
N LEU A 42 -9.10 13.45 13.28
CA LEU A 42 -8.49 14.32 12.26
C LEU A 42 -7.32 15.16 12.82
N PRO A 43 -7.42 15.81 13.99
CA PRO A 43 -6.30 16.59 14.53
C PRO A 43 -5.03 15.76 14.75
N THR A 44 -5.16 14.55 15.30
CA THR A 44 -4.00 13.69 15.59
C THR A 44 -3.44 12.99 14.34
N LEU A 45 -4.23 12.85 13.27
CA LEU A 45 -3.75 12.42 11.96
C LEU A 45 -3.01 13.55 11.22
N ALA A 46 -3.49 14.78 11.32
CA ALA A 46 -2.89 15.93 10.65
C ALA A 46 -1.62 16.45 11.34
N LEU A 47 -1.43 16.15 12.63
CA LEU A 47 -0.24 16.50 13.42
C LEU A 47 0.28 15.24 14.12
N PRO A 48 1.26 14.53 13.52
CA PRO A 48 1.63 13.19 13.94
C PRO A 48 2.45 13.17 15.24
N ASP A 49 2.41 12.04 15.94
CA ASP A 49 3.27 11.74 17.08
C ASP A 49 4.75 11.94 16.69
N GLY A 50 5.45 12.80 17.45
CA GLY A 50 6.87 13.09 17.21
C GLY A 50 7.15 14.17 16.16
N ALA A 51 6.14 14.87 15.62
CA ALA A 51 6.32 15.96 14.65
C ALA A 51 7.30 17.05 15.15
N HIS A 52 7.38 17.27 16.46
CA HIS A 52 8.28 18.25 17.07
C HIS A 52 9.78 17.94 16.89
N HIS A 53 10.14 16.73 16.47
CA HIS A 53 11.54 16.37 16.17
C HIS A 53 12.02 16.85 14.80
N VAL A 54 11.14 17.40 13.96
CA VAL A 54 11.47 17.94 12.63
C VAL A 54 10.97 19.37 12.48
N GLU A 55 11.61 20.16 11.63
CA GLU A 55 11.15 21.53 11.34
C GLU A 55 9.89 21.54 10.48
N ASP A 56 9.80 20.61 9.53
CA ASP A 56 8.65 20.36 8.67
C ASP A 56 8.47 18.88 8.36
N ASP A 57 7.23 18.49 8.04
CA ASP A 57 6.91 17.13 7.60
C ASP A 57 5.67 17.14 6.70
N VAL A 58 5.48 16.09 5.91
CA VAL A 58 4.27 15.86 5.12
C VAL A 58 3.63 14.54 5.52
N ILE A 59 2.33 14.58 5.79
CA ILE A 59 1.57 13.44 6.27
C ILE A 59 0.46 13.12 5.27
N PHE A 60 0.37 11.85 4.90
CA PHE A 60 -0.76 11.30 4.14
C PHE A 60 -1.61 10.45 5.07
N PHE A 61 -2.92 10.67 5.08
CA PHE A 61 -3.84 9.89 5.89
C PHE A 61 -5.19 9.74 5.20
N LEU A 62 -5.99 8.80 5.68
CA LEU A 62 -7.34 8.58 5.19
C LEU A 62 -8.34 8.72 6.34
N LEU A 63 -9.53 9.19 5.99
CA LEU A 63 -10.71 9.26 6.85
C LEU A 63 -11.87 8.51 6.19
N PRO A 64 -12.82 7.95 6.96
CA PRO A 64 -14.07 7.46 6.37
C PRO A 64 -14.84 8.63 5.76
N ALA A 65 -15.48 8.43 4.61
CA ALA A 65 -16.38 9.45 4.08
C ALA A 65 -17.64 9.56 4.95
N LEU A 66 -18.21 10.77 5.01
CA LEU A 66 -19.36 11.07 5.87
C LEU A 66 -20.69 10.69 5.23
N ASP A 67 -20.72 10.63 3.89
CA ASP A 67 -21.89 10.43 3.05
C ASP A 67 -21.99 9.01 2.49
N ASP A 68 -20.87 8.29 2.37
CA ASP A 68 -20.84 6.92 1.87
C ASP A 68 -19.84 6.06 2.68
N PRO A 69 -20.30 5.01 3.39
CA PRO A 69 -19.41 4.13 4.16
C PRO A 69 -18.40 3.37 3.30
N ASN A 70 -18.61 3.23 1.99
CA ASN A 70 -17.67 2.58 1.06
C ASN A 70 -16.71 3.56 0.38
N ARG A 71 -16.63 4.80 0.88
CA ARG A 71 -15.72 5.83 0.39
C ARG A 71 -14.78 6.29 1.49
N SER A 72 -13.62 6.78 1.07
CA SER A 72 -12.59 7.33 1.92
C SER A 72 -12.32 8.76 1.48
N VAL A 73 -12.02 9.62 2.43
CA VAL A 73 -11.51 10.97 2.22
C VAL A 73 -10.01 10.94 2.41
N PHE A 74 -9.30 11.54 1.47
CA PHE A 74 -7.84 11.56 1.40
C PHE A 74 -7.32 12.87 1.98
N GLY A 75 -6.48 12.75 3.01
CA GLY A 75 -5.88 13.85 3.71
C GLY A 75 -4.39 13.99 3.36
N ILE A 76 -3.98 15.22 3.06
CA ILE A 76 -2.57 15.60 2.93
C ILE A 76 -2.34 16.75 3.91
N SER A 77 -1.40 16.60 4.82
CA SER A 77 -1.08 17.62 5.82
C SER A 77 0.39 18.00 5.74
N CYS A 78 0.68 19.30 5.73
CA CYS A 78 2.03 19.83 5.83
C CYS A 78 2.21 20.46 7.20
N TYR A 79 3.05 19.83 8.02
CA TYR A 79 3.43 20.31 9.34
C TYR A 79 4.62 21.26 9.25
N ARG A 80 4.63 22.30 10.08
CA ARG A 80 5.82 23.12 10.37
C ARG A 80 5.82 23.58 11.82
N GLN A 81 7.01 23.94 12.32
CA GLN A 81 7.16 24.67 13.57
C GLN A 81 7.87 26.01 13.40
N ILE A 82 7.57 26.97 14.28
CA ILE A 82 8.21 28.29 14.36
C ILE A 82 8.48 28.64 15.82
N ALA A 83 9.59 29.33 16.08
CA ALA A 83 9.90 29.80 17.42
C ALA A 83 8.89 30.88 17.85
N SER A 84 8.45 30.84 19.11
CA SER A 84 7.48 31.80 19.65
C SER A 84 8.03 33.22 19.70
N GLU A 85 9.34 33.40 19.63
CA GLU A 85 9.99 34.71 19.52
C GLU A 85 9.86 35.35 18.14
N ASP A 86 9.74 34.56 17.08
CA ASP A 86 9.61 35.03 15.70
C ASP A 86 8.19 35.49 15.34
N LEU A 87 7.21 35.22 16.20
CA LEU A 87 5.82 35.60 16.01
C LEU A 87 5.59 37.09 16.24
N ILE A 88 4.90 37.72 15.29
CA ILE A 88 4.46 39.13 15.39
C ILE A 88 3.30 39.23 16.39
N SER A 89 2.35 38.30 16.30
CA SER A 89 1.20 38.22 17.20
C SER A 89 1.33 36.98 18.09
N LYS A 90 1.39 37.18 19.41
CA LYS A 90 1.43 36.10 20.40
C LYS A 90 0.09 36.02 21.10
N GLY A 91 -0.68 34.98 20.81
CA GLY A 91 -1.88 34.65 21.56
C GLY A 91 -1.55 34.31 23.01
N THR A 92 -2.52 34.49 23.92
CA THR A 92 -2.36 34.17 25.36
C THR A 92 -2.12 32.68 25.63
N ASP A 93 -2.41 31.84 24.65
CA ASP A 93 -2.25 30.39 24.62
C ASP A 93 -0.84 29.93 24.19
N VAL A 94 -0.02 30.84 23.67
CA VAL A 94 1.38 30.57 23.28
C VAL A 94 2.28 30.57 24.51
N THR A 95 2.37 29.42 25.18
CA THR A 95 3.17 29.24 26.40
C THR A 95 4.48 28.50 26.19
N ARG A 96 4.66 27.86 25.03
CA ARG A 96 5.87 27.08 24.68
C ARG A 96 6.87 27.93 23.88
N SER A 97 8.10 27.44 23.77
CA SER A 97 9.18 28.05 22.97
C SER A 97 8.94 27.96 21.47
N SER A 98 8.10 27.03 21.00
CA SER A 98 7.68 26.93 19.61
C SER A 98 6.16 26.74 19.47
N VAL A 99 5.64 27.26 18.36
CA VAL A 99 4.28 27.01 17.89
C VAL A 99 4.33 25.98 16.77
N GLN A 100 3.47 24.98 16.89
CA GLN A 100 3.39 23.82 15.99
C GLN A 100 2.02 23.83 15.32
N LYS A 101 2.02 23.89 13.99
CA LYS A 101 0.78 23.86 13.19
C LYS A 101 0.99 23.05 11.93
N SER A 102 -0.10 22.50 11.42
CA SER A 102 -0.15 21.89 10.10
C SER A 102 -1.30 22.44 9.29
N VAL A 103 -1.07 22.61 7.99
CA VAL A 103 -2.12 22.95 7.01
C VAL A 103 -2.45 21.67 6.25
N CYS A 104 -3.72 21.31 6.22
CA CYS A 104 -4.22 20.06 5.67
C CYS A 104 -5.27 20.30 4.59
N VAL A 105 -5.22 19.51 3.52
CA VAL A 105 -6.24 19.44 2.48
C VAL A 105 -6.95 18.10 2.59
N LEU A 106 -8.28 18.14 2.65
CA LEU A 106 -9.16 16.97 2.56
C LEU A 106 -9.77 16.92 1.16
N SER A 107 -9.75 15.75 0.53
CA SER A 107 -10.19 15.53 -0.85
C SER A 107 -10.95 14.22 -1.00
N THR A 108 -11.94 14.17 -1.89
CA THR A 108 -12.64 12.93 -2.28
C THR A 108 -11.82 12.09 -3.26
N VAL A 109 -10.76 12.64 -3.84
CA VAL A 109 -9.84 11.95 -4.76
C VAL A 109 -8.40 11.99 -4.23
N PRO A 110 -7.59 10.94 -4.47
CA PRO A 110 -6.28 10.76 -3.83
C PRO A 110 -5.18 11.57 -4.53
N LEU A 111 -5.10 12.87 -4.23
CA LEU A 111 -4.15 13.81 -4.85
C LEU A 111 -2.78 13.88 -4.14
N PHE A 112 -2.29 12.74 -3.64
CA PHE A 112 -1.13 12.70 -2.72
C PHE A 112 0.14 13.36 -3.29
N GLY A 113 0.47 13.10 -4.55
CA GLY A 113 1.66 13.70 -5.19
C GLY A 113 1.40 15.14 -5.66
N VAL A 114 0.36 15.34 -6.48
CA VAL A 114 0.13 16.62 -7.18
C VAL A 114 -0.21 17.82 -6.28
N VAL A 115 -0.80 17.58 -5.10
CA VAL A 115 -1.10 18.68 -4.15
C VAL A 115 0.08 18.97 -3.22
N LYS A 116 0.96 18.00 -2.98
CA LYS A 116 2.04 18.07 -1.97
C LYS A 116 2.89 19.34 -2.10
N ALA A 117 3.53 19.55 -3.26
CA ALA A 117 4.45 20.67 -3.43
C ALA A 117 3.76 22.03 -3.26
N LYS A 118 2.52 22.16 -3.76
CA LYS A 118 1.73 23.39 -3.62
C LYS A 118 1.32 23.64 -2.17
N LEU A 119 0.92 22.59 -1.45
CA LEU A 119 0.58 22.68 -0.03
C LEU A 119 1.81 23.08 0.80
N GLU A 120 2.99 22.53 0.51
CA GLU A 120 4.23 22.92 1.18
C GLU A 120 4.55 24.42 1.00
N LEU A 121 4.46 24.92 -0.23
CA LEU A 121 4.69 26.34 -0.54
C LEU A 121 3.70 27.27 0.18
N ILE A 122 2.41 26.91 0.18
CA ILE A 122 1.38 27.73 0.83
C ILE A 122 1.52 27.67 2.36
N THR A 123 1.85 26.50 2.91
CA THR A 123 2.13 26.35 4.34
C THR A 123 3.33 27.20 4.74
N GLN A 124 4.40 27.22 3.93
CA GLN A 124 5.54 28.08 4.16
C GLN A 124 5.15 29.57 4.11
N ALA A 125 4.33 29.99 3.12
CA ALA A 125 3.83 31.36 3.04
C ALA A 125 2.99 31.74 4.28
N TYR A 126 2.11 30.84 4.73
CA TYR A 126 1.30 31.04 5.95
C TYR A 126 2.17 31.22 7.20
N PHE A 127 3.26 30.46 7.34
CA PHE A 127 4.21 30.64 8.44
C PHE A 127 5.05 31.93 8.32
N ASN A 128 5.37 32.35 7.10
CA ASN A 128 6.11 33.58 6.85
C ASN A 128 5.33 34.86 7.21
N GLU A 129 3.99 34.80 7.24
CA GLU A 129 3.17 35.89 7.75
C GLU A 129 3.43 36.19 9.24
N ARG A 130 3.92 35.20 10.00
CA ARG A 130 4.21 35.29 11.45
C ARG A 130 3.03 35.77 12.32
N ASP A 131 1.83 35.72 11.76
CA ASP A 131 0.56 36.06 12.39
C ASP A 131 -0.51 35.08 11.89
N PHE A 132 -0.83 34.10 12.73
CA PHE A 132 -1.75 33.02 12.40
C PHE A 132 -3.23 33.43 12.44
N THR A 133 -3.54 34.70 12.73
CA THR A 133 -4.91 35.21 12.58
C THR A 133 -5.27 35.50 11.11
N LYS A 134 -4.24 35.67 10.26
CA LYS A 134 -4.39 35.91 8.82
C LYS A 134 -4.64 34.62 8.05
N VAL A 135 -5.90 34.24 7.95
CA VAL A 135 -6.35 33.00 7.32
C VAL A 135 -6.77 33.18 5.85
N GLU A 136 -6.67 34.38 5.29
CA GLU A 136 -7.11 34.70 3.93
C GLU A 136 -6.37 33.85 2.89
N VAL A 137 -5.06 33.63 3.10
CA VAL A 137 -4.21 32.79 2.23
C VAL A 137 -4.75 31.36 2.10
N LEU A 138 -5.41 30.84 3.15
CA LEU A 138 -5.96 29.49 3.21
C LEU A 138 -7.29 29.40 2.46
N SER A 139 -8.13 30.43 2.57
CA SER A 139 -9.37 30.50 1.78
C SER A 139 -9.09 30.65 0.28
N GLN A 140 -8.08 31.45 -0.09
CA GLN A 140 -7.63 31.58 -1.47
C GLN A 140 -7.01 30.28 -1.99
N MET A 141 -6.26 29.56 -1.13
CA MET A 141 -5.76 28.24 -1.45
C MET A 141 -6.88 27.27 -1.81
N TYR A 142 -7.95 27.21 -1.01
CA TYR A 142 -9.09 26.36 -1.29
C TYR A 142 -9.69 26.66 -2.67
N SER A 143 -9.98 27.92 -2.98
CA SER A 143 -10.54 28.32 -4.28
C SER A 143 -9.59 27.93 -5.42
N ASN A 144 -8.31 28.22 -5.28
CA ASN A 144 -7.29 27.87 -6.28
C ASN A 144 -7.17 26.35 -6.50
N LEU A 145 -7.32 25.54 -5.44
CA LEU A 145 -7.30 24.08 -5.57
C LEU A 145 -8.58 23.56 -6.22
N CYS A 146 -9.75 24.13 -5.90
CA CYS A 146 -11.01 23.77 -6.54
C CYS A 146 -11.00 24.05 -8.05
N ASP A 147 -10.40 25.17 -8.45
CA ASP A 147 -10.26 25.54 -9.87
C ASP A 147 -9.32 24.58 -10.60
N MET A 148 -8.18 24.25 -9.98
CA MET A 148 -7.16 23.34 -10.56
C MET A 148 -7.62 21.88 -10.64
N PHE A 149 -8.35 21.41 -9.64
CA PHE A 149 -8.73 20.01 -9.51
C PHE A 149 -10.24 19.88 -9.53
N ASN A 150 -10.87 20.10 -10.70
CA ASN A 150 -12.27 19.82 -10.91
C ASN A 150 -12.46 18.47 -11.62
N TYR A 151 -13.62 17.84 -11.44
CA TYR A 151 -13.91 16.51 -12.00
C TYR A 151 -13.83 16.44 -13.53
N GLU A 152 -13.98 17.57 -14.24
CA GLU A 152 -13.88 17.60 -15.71
C GLU A 152 -12.44 17.60 -16.22
N GLN A 153 -11.50 18.09 -15.41
CA GLN A 153 -10.08 18.22 -15.75
C GLN A 153 -9.20 17.14 -15.13
N LEU A 154 -9.68 16.46 -14.10
CA LEU A 154 -8.94 15.36 -13.47
C LEU A 154 -8.87 14.14 -14.39
N ASP A 155 -7.64 13.74 -14.69
CA ASP A 155 -7.33 12.45 -15.32
C ASP A 155 -7.02 11.42 -14.22
N SER A 156 -7.24 10.13 -14.49
CA SER A 156 -6.87 9.04 -13.59
C SER A 156 -5.37 9.10 -13.24
N ALA A 157 -4.54 9.57 -14.19
CA ALA A 157 -3.11 9.77 -13.98
C ALA A 157 -2.76 10.76 -12.86
N SER A 158 -3.66 11.69 -12.51
CA SER A 158 -3.44 12.66 -11.43
C SER A 158 -3.29 12.00 -10.06
N ALA A 159 -3.82 10.78 -9.87
CA ALA A 159 -3.76 10.07 -8.60
C ALA A 159 -2.37 9.52 -8.27
N TYR A 160 -1.55 9.18 -9.28
CA TYR A 160 -0.20 8.62 -9.09
C TYR A 160 0.93 9.52 -9.61
N MET A 161 0.61 10.65 -10.23
CA MET A 161 1.59 11.68 -10.61
C MET A 161 2.33 12.20 -9.39
N ASP A 162 3.63 12.45 -9.53
CA ASP A 162 4.56 12.90 -8.47
C ASP A 162 4.68 11.95 -7.26
N ILE A 163 4.33 10.68 -7.44
CA ILE A 163 4.58 9.63 -6.44
C ILE A 163 5.86 8.90 -6.85
N PRO A 164 6.96 8.97 -6.06
CA PRO A 164 8.20 8.31 -6.41
C PRO A 164 8.14 6.81 -6.09
N VAL A 165 8.58 5.98 -7.03
CA VAL A 165 8.69 4.51 -6.91
C VAL A 165 10.16 4.07 -7.00
N THR A 166 10.98 4.84 -7.71
CA THR A 166 12.44 4.66 -7.75
C THR A 166 13.06 4.71 -6.36
N SER A 167 12.60 5.59 -5.47
CA SER A 167 13.05 5.66 -4.07
C SER A 167 12.64 4.43 -3.27
N LEU A 168 11.43 3.89 -3.49
CA LEU A 168 10.96 2.64 -2.91
C LEU A 168 11.85 1.47 -3.35
N LEU A 169 12.12 1.35 -4.65
CA LEU A 169 12.95 0.28 -5.21
C LEU A 169 14.40 0.36 -4.69
N LYS A 170 14.98 1.56 -4.58
CA LYS A 170 16.31 1.76 -3.98
C LYS A 170 16.34 1.39 -2.50
N THR A 171 15.27 1.71 -1.77
CA THR A 171 15.17 1.46 -0.32
C THR A 171 15.03 -0.03 -0.02
N PHE A 172 14.18 -0.76 -0.75
CA PHE A 172 13.85 -2.15 -0.44
C PHE A 172 14.50 -3.17 -1.38
N LYS A 173 15.05 -2.77 -2.52
CA LYS A 173 15.68 -3.64 -3.53
C LYS A 173 14.76 -4.81 -3.88
N HIS A 174 15.25 -6.05 -3.82
CA HIS A 174 14.45 -7.27 -4.02
C HIS A 174 13.24 -7.35 -3.07
N ARG A 175 13.33 -6.81 -1.84
CA ARG A 175 12.23 -6.78 -0.88
C ARG A 175 11.05 -5.93 -1.35
N THR A 176 11.21 -5.11 -2.39
CA THR A 176 10.08 -4.41 -3.04
C THR A 176 9.05 -5.41 -3.56
N LEU A 177 9.48 -6.51 -4.17
CA LEU A 177 8.58 -7.56 -4.64
C LEU A 177 8.01 -8.39 -3.49
N VAL A 178 8.77 -8.56 -2.40
CA VAL A 178 8.24 -9.16 -1.15
C VAL A 178 7.07 -8.32 -0.62
N LEU A 179 7.22 -6.99 -0.55
CA LEU A 179 6.16 -6.08 -0.11
C LEU A 179 4.96 -6.09 -1.06
N PHE A 180 5.21 -6.13 -2.38
CA PHE A 180 4.17 -6.25 -3.39
C PHE A 180 3.35 -7.54 -3.18
N LYS A 181 4.00 -8.70 -3.09
CA LYS A 181 3.33 -9.98 -2.80
C LYS A 181 2.62 -9.98 -1.45
N LEU A 182 3.22 -9.36 -0.42
CA LEU A 182 2.64 -9.27 0.92
C LEU A 182 1.29 -8.54 0.93
N LEU A 183 1.13 -7.45 0.15
CA LEU A 183 -0.15 -6.75 0.05
C LEU A 183 -1.28 -7.65 -0.49
N MET A 184 -0.96 -8.55 -1.42
CA MET A 184 -1.94 -9.50 -1.98
C MET A 184 -2.41 -10.55 -0.95
N LEU A 185 -1.64 -10.80 0.09
CA LEU A 185 -1.92 -11.82 1.11
C LEU A 185 -2.83 -11.35 2.26
N GLU A 186 -3.25 -10.07 2.27
CA GLU A 186 -4.15 -9.48 3.27
C GLU A 186 -3.70 -9.81 4.71
N LYS A 187 -2.52 -9.32 5.09
CA LYS A 187 -1.89 -9.55 6.40
C LYS A 187 -1.95 -8.32 7.30
N LYS A 188 -1.60 -8.48 8.58
CA LYS A 188 -1.44 -7.39 9.53
C LYS A 188 -0.01 -6.83 9.47
N VAL A 189 0.16 -5.74 8.75
CA VAL A 189 1.45 -5.13 8.41
C VAL A 189 1.58 -3.75 9.03
N VAL A 190 2.68 -3.50 9.73
CA VAL A 190 3.01 -2.21 10.34
C VAL A 190 4.31 -1.67 9.75
N PHE A 191 4.24 -0.54 9.06
CA PHE A 191 5.40 0.26 8.67
C PHE A 191 5.74 1.22 9.80
N ASN A 192 6.83 0.97 10.51
CA ASN A 192 7.33 1.81 11.60
C ASN A 192 8.54 2.61 11.11
N ILE A 193 8.29 3.73 10.43
CA ILE A 193 9.29 4.55 9.75
C ILE A 193 9.11 6.02 10.15
N PHE A 194 10.23 6.72 10.40
CA PHE A 194 10.28 8.16 10.67
C PHE A 194 11.34 8.81 9.75
N PRO A 195 11.14 10.05 9.25
CA PRO A 195 9.97 10.94 9.41
C PRO A 195 8.74 10.46 8.64
N VAL A 196 7.57 11.06 8.91
CA VAL A 196 6.27 10.61 8.37
C VAL A 196 6.19 10.81 6.86
N ARG A 197 6.82 11.84 6.31
CA ARG A 197 6.95 12.04 4.85
C ARG A 197 7.51 10.80 4.17
N ARG A 198 8.62 10.26 4.69
CA ARG A 198 9.27 9.08 4.11
C ARG A 198 8.39 7.84 4.21
N LEU A 199 7.70 7.67 5.34
CA LEU A 199 6.74 6.62 5.57
C LEU A 199 5.58 6.68 4.55
N GLY A 200 4.94 7.84 4.40
CA GLY A 200 3.82 8.05 3.50
C GLY A 200 4.20 7.83 2.04
N GLU A 201 5.36 8.35 1.61
CA GLU A 201 5.89 8.15 0.26
C GLU A 201 6.14 6.67 -0.06
N ILE A 202 6.74 5.91 0.87
CA ILE A 202 6.96 4.47 0.71
C ILE A 202 5.63 3.73 0.55
N MET A 203 4.67 3.99 1.43
CA MET A 203 3.39 3.26 1.44
C MET A 203 2.52 3.56 0.22
N ILE A 204 2.43 4.84 -0.18
CA ILE A 204 1.70 5.25 -1.37
C ILE A 204 2.43 4.81 -2.64
N GLY A 205 3.78 4.88 -2.67
CA GLY A 205 4.59 4.35 -3.75
C GLY A 205 4.36 2.85 -3.97
N LEU A 206 4.30 2.07 -2.88
CA LEU A 206 4.00 0.63 -2.92
C LEU A 206 2.60 0.35 -3.47
N CYS A 207 1.58 1.12 -3.07
CA CYS A 207 0.24 0.98 -3.63
C CYS A 207 0.21 1.32 -5.12
N SER A 208 0.97 2.32 -5.56
CA SER A 208 1.01 2.72 -6.97
C SER A 208 1.64 1.70 -7.92
N LEU A 209 2.25 0.63 -7.39
CA LEU A 209 2.71 -0.53 -8.19
C LEU A 209 1.54 -1.41 -8.68
N PHE A 210 0.38 -1.31 -8.04
CA PHE A 210 -0.83 -2.01 -8.45
C PHE A 210 -1.67 -1.08 -9.35
N PRO A 211 -1.97 -1.50 -10.60
CA PRO A 211 -2.75 -0.67 -11.52
C PRO A 211 -4.13 -0.35 -10.95
N GLY A 212 -4.51 0.93 -10.97
CA GLY A 212 -5.82 1.41 -10.50
C GLY A 212 -5.97 1.45 -8.97
N LEU A 213 -4.99 0.97 -8.20
CA LEU A 213 -5.17 0.82 -6.74
C LEU A 213 -5.21 2.17 -6.05
N VAL A 214 -4.37 3.13 -6.45
CA VAL A 214 -4.38 4.47 -5.87
C VAL A 214 -5.59 5.24 -6.38
N GLU A 215 -5.92 5.10 -7.66
CA GLU A 215 -7.00 5.76 -8.38
C GLU A 215 -8.36 5.44 -7.78
N ASP A 216 -8.67 4.16 -7.61
CA ASP A 216 -10.01 3.68 -7.22
C ASP A 216 -9.98 2.67 -6.07
N GLY A 217 -8.91 1.89 -5.92
CA GLY A 217 -8.84 0.78 -4.98
C GLY A 217 -8.68 1.18 -3.51
N LEU A 218 -8.38 2.45 -3.20
CA LEU A 218 -8.30 2.97 -1.83
C LEU A 218 -9.63 3.51 -1.28
N PHE A 219 -10.73 3.51 -2.04
CA PHE A 219 -11.98 4.10 -1.58
C PHE A 219 -12.60 3.40 -0.37
N GLU A 220 -12.42 2.09 -0.20
CA GLU A 220 -12.90 1.38 0.99
C GLU A 220 -11.83 1.24 2.10
N ALA A 221 -10.63 1.80 1.91
CA ALA A 221 -9.48 1.55 2.76
C ALA A 221 -9.60 2.04 4.22
N ALA A 222 -10.42 3.08 4.45
CA ALA A 222 -10.71 3.62 5.77
C ALA A 222 -12.12 3.27 6.29
N ASN A 223 -12.76 2.24 5.71
CA ASN A 223 -14.06 1.77 6.18
C ASN A 223 -13.89 0.85 7.40
N TYR A 224 -13.85 1.46 8.59
CA TYR A 224 -13.86 0.76 9.87
C TYR A 224 -15.14 1.07 10.66
N THR A 225 -15.69 0.04 11.31
CA THR A 225 -16.90 0.13 12.13
C THR A 225 -16.62 0.53 13.58
N ALA A 226 -15.36 0.42 14.04
CA ALA A 226 -14.95 0.70 15.41
C ALA A 226 -14.52 2.17 15.60
N LYS A 227 -15.03 2.82 16.64
CA LYS A 227 -14.81 4.24 16.93
C LYS A 227 -13.38 4.51 17.44
N PRO A 228 -12.69 5.58 17.01
CA PRO A 228 -11.47 6.03 17.67
C PRO A 228 -11.77 6.60 19.07
N ILE A 229 -10.91 6.29 20.05
CA ILE A 229 -11.00 6.84 21.41
C ILE A 229 -10.12 8.08 21.49
N ALA A 230 -10.66 9.20 21.97
CA ALA A 230 -9.87 10.39 22.25
C ALA A 230 -8.98 10.13 23.48
N THR A 231 -7.67 9.96 23.28
CA THR A 231 -6.70 9.80 24.37
C THR A 231 -6.22 11.18 24.84
N PRO A 232 -6.32 11.53 26.13
CA PRO A 232 -5.65 12.71 26.67
C PRO A 232 -4.12 12.55 26.59
N ALA A 233 -3.40 13.66 26.43
CA ALA A 233 -1.94 13.67 26.31
C ALA A 233 -1.23 12.94 27.48
N PRO A 234 -0.14 12.20 27.23
CA PRO A 234 0.63 11.56 28.29
C PRO A 234 1.39 12.62 29.10
N SER A 235 1.16 12.65 30.42
CA SER A 235 2.00 13.40 31.37
C SER A 235 3.28 12.61 31.64
N GLU A 236 4.44 13.21 31.39
CA GLU A 236 5.73 12.64 31.80
C GLU A 236 5.93 12.76 33.32
N ALA A 237 6.41 11.64 33.89
CA ALA A 237 7.06 11.42 35.19
C ALA A 237 6.25 11.60 36.49
N ASP A 238 6.19 10.50 37.28
CA ASP A 238 7.00 10.45 38.50
C ASP A 238 7.36 9.01 38.89
N THR A 239 8.66 8.77 38.98
CA THR A 239 9.29 7.59 39.56
C THR A 239 9.19 7.65 41.09
N SER A 240 8.54 6.68 41.71
CA SER A 240 8.95 6.21 43.04
C SER A 240 8.61 4.74 43.23
N SER A 241 9.67 3.99 43.53
CA SER A 241 9.68 2.63 44.03
C SER A 241 8.88 2.49 45.31
N GLU A 242 8.08 1.44 45.44
CA GLU A 242 7.98 0.72 46.71
C GLU A 242 7.56 -0.75 46.50
N SER A 243 8.49 -1.61 46.92
CA SER A 243 8.35 -3.05 47.08
C SER A 243 7.47 -3.39 48.28
N GLN A 244 6.58 -4.37 48.16
CA GLN A 244 6.24 -5.24 49.29
C GLN A 244 5.76 -6.62 48.83
N SER A 245 6.48 -7.62 49.32
CA SER A 245 6.18 -9.04 49.28
C SER A 245 5.26 -9.43 50.44
N VAL A 246 4.54 -10.57 50.30
CA VAL A 246 4.50 -11.71 51.25
C VAL A 246 3.25 -12.59 51.02
N LYS A 247 3.51 -13.90 50.77
CA LYS A 247 2.84 -15.17 51.15
C LYS A 247 1.30 -15.24 51.16
N GLY A 248 0.62 -16.26 50.64
CA GLY A 248 0.91 -17.70 50.57
C GLY A 248 -0.31 -18.44 51.15
N GLY A 249 -0.80 -19.51 50.50
CA GLY A 249 -1.91 -20.31 51.01
C GLY A 249 -2.48 -21.29 49.97
N ASP A 250 -2.21 -22.57 50.20
CA ASP A 250 -2.54 -23.76 49.44
C ASP A 250 -4.00 -24.23 49.63
N GLY A 251 -4.51 -25.08 48.71
CA GLY A 251 -5.64 -25.97 49.00
C GLY A 251 -6.71 -26.18 47.92
N GLY A 252 -6.51 -27.19 47.06
CA GLY A 252 -7.47 -28.31 46.96
C GLY A 252 -8.53 -28.37 45.84
N ALA A 253 -8.43 -29.47 45.08
CA ALA A 253 -9.48 -30.35 44.54
C ALA A 253 -9.80 -30.30 43.03
N GLU A 254 -9.57 -31.48 42.44
CA GLU A 254 -9.83 -31.95 41.07
C GLU A 254 -11.32 -32.07 40.75
N ASP A 255 -11.67 -32.03 39.46
CA ASP A 255 -12.55 -33.05 38.88
C ASP A 255 -12.35 -33.19 37.36
N VAL A 256 -12.18 -34.44 36.95
CA VAL A 256 -11.89 -34.94 35.60
C VAL A 256 -13.17 -35.53 35.01
N PHE A 257 -13.49 -35.22 33.75
CA PHE A 257 -14.49 -35.98 32.97
C PHE A 257 -13.92 -36.45 31.62
N VAL A 258 -13.74 -37.77 31.52
CA VAL A 258 -13.34 -38.51 30.33
C VAL A 258 -14.59 -38.95 29.55
N LYS A 259 -14.60 -38.76 28.22
CA LYS A 259 -15.46 -39.53 27.30
C LYS A 259 -14.61 -40.28 26.28
N LYS A 260 -15.03 -41.53 26.05
CA LYS A 260 -14.34 -42.64 25.41
C LYS A 260 -14.80 -42.77 23.95
N GLU A 261 -13.86 -42.77 23.00
CA GLU A 261 -14.11 -43.13 21.60
C GLU A 261 -13.73 -44.59 21.36
N THR A 262 -14.53 -45.27 20.54
CA THR A 262 -14.24 -46.62 19.99
C THR A 262 -14.14 -46.52 18.48
N ALA A 263 -13.03 -47.02 17.93
CA ALA A 263 -12.72 -47.03 16.50
C ALA A 263 -13.36 -48.24 15.75
N PRO A 264 -13.70 -48.12 14.45
CA PRO A 264 -13.92 -49.26 13.57
C PRO A 264 -12.73 -49.55 12.64
N SER A 265 -12.60 -50.82 12.27
CA SER A 265 -11.47 -51.50 11.61
C SER A 265 -11.21 -51.14 10.14
N GLU A 266 -9.93 -51.24 9.75
CA GLU A 266 -9.28 -50.86 8.47
C GLU A 266 -9.77 -51.54 7.18
N VAL A 267 -10.67 -52.53 7.22
CA VAL A 267 -11.05 -53.30 6.01
C VAL A 267 -12.19 -52.62 5.20
N SER A 268 -12.85 -51.59 5.74
CA SER A 268 -13.91 -50.87 5.04
C SER A 268 -13.44 -49.64 4.22
N LEU A 269 -12.19 -49.20 4.37
CA LEU A 269 -11.68 -47.97 3.75
C LEU A 269 -11.20 -48.17 2.31
N MET A 270 -10.61 -49.33 1.99
CA MET A 270 -10.03 -49.57 0.67
C MET A 270 -11.06 -49.75 -0.44
N ASN A 271 -12.29 -50.18 -0.12
CA ASN A 271 -13.36 -50.33 -1.12
C ASN A 271 -14.11 -49.01 -1.42
N ARG A 272 -13.91 -47.93 -0.63
CA ARG A 272 -14.51 -46.62 -0.91
C ARG A 272 -13.56 -45.67 -1.66
N LEU A 273 -12.25 -45.94 -1.65
CA LEU A 273 -11.24 -45.13 -2.31
C LEU A 273 -11.20 -45.32 -3.83
N THR A 274 -11.66 -46.47 -4.34
CA THR A 274 -11.56 -46.77 -5.78
C THR A 274 -12.68 -46.13 -6.61
N ASP A 275 -13.83 -45.81 -6.02
CA ASP A 275 -14.96 -45.19 -6.72
C ASP A 275 -14.94 -43.64 -6.70
N LEU A 276 -14.03 -43.01 -5.93
CA LEU A 276 -13.96 -41.54 -5.78
C LEU A 276 -12.92 -40.85 -6.65
N ILE A 277 -12.05 -41.59 -7.35
CA ILE A 277 -10.92 -41.00 -8.11
C ILE A 277 -11.29 -40.72 -9.58
N GLY A 278 -12.40 -41.26 -10.09
CA GLY A 278 -12.86 -41.00 -11.46
C GLY A 278 -14.04 -40.03 -11.48
N SER A 279 -13.84 -38.80 -12.00
CA SER A 279 -14.87 -37.85 -12.44
C SER A 279 -15.63 -36.97 -11.41
N GLY A 280 -15.46 -37.15 -10.10
CA GLY A 280 -16.13 -36.33 -9.06
C GLY A 280 -15.51 -34.95 -8.79
N ALA A 281 -14.18 -34.84 -8.84
CA ALA A 281 -13.45 -33.63 -8.42
C ALA A 281 -13.73 -32.38 -9.28
N LEU A 282 -13.99 -32.55 -10.59
CA LEU A 282 -14.31 -31.44 -11.49
C LEU A 282 -15.73 -30.90 -11.28
N ARG A 283 -16.66 -31.77 -10.87
CA ARG A 283 -18.07 -31.42 -10.66
C ARG A 283 -18.27 -30.71 -9.31
N GLN A 284 -17.57 -31.18 -8.29
CA GLN A 284 -17.56 -30.55 -6.96
C GLN A 284 -16.87 -29.17 -6.97
N ARG A 285 -15.83 -28.98 -7.80
CA ARG A 285 -15.20 -27.66 -8.02
C ARG A 285 -16.15 -26.68 -8.72
N LYS A 286 -17.04 -27.13 -9.61
CA LYS A 286 -18.08 -26.28 -10.24
C LYS A 286 -19.23 -25.96 -9.27
N GLU A 287 -19.67 -26.92 -8.46
CA GLU A 287 -20.73 -26.71 -7.46
C GLU A 287 -20.29 -25.77 -6.32
N LEU A 288 -19.06 -25.91 -5.79
CA LEU A 288 -18.48 -24.98 -4.81
C LEU A 288 -18.30 -23.54 -5.36
N VAL A 289 -18.03 -23.40 -6.66
CA VAL A 289 -17.94 -22.09 -7.34
C VAL A 289 -19.34 -21.49 -7.56
N CYS A 290 -20.38 -22.32 -7.74
CA CYS A 290 -21.76 -21.87 -7.87
C CYS A 290 -22.39 -21.49 -6.51
N GLU A 291 -22.14 -22.24 -5.43
CA GLU A 291 -22.62 -21.86 -4.08
C GLU A 291 -21.94 -20.58 -3.56
N ALA A 292 -20.70 -20.31 -3.98
CA ALA A 292 -20.00 -19.05 -3.65
C ALA A 292 -20.60 -17.80 -4.35
N ARG A 293 -21.38 -17.96 -5.42
CA ARG A 293 -21.98 -16.83 -6.16
C ARG A 293 -23.13 -16.15 -5.43
N GLU A 294 -23.82 -16.82 -4.50
CA GLU A 294 -25.02 -16.26 -3.87
C GLU A 294 -24.72 -15.22 -2.77
N GLY A 295 -23.47 -15.08 -2.33
CA GLY A 295 -23.06 -14.12 -1.28
C GLY A 295 -21.86 -13.21 -1.61
N LEU A 296 -21.19 -13.39 -2.76
CA LEU A 296 -20.04 -12.61 -3.20
C LEU A 296 -20.41 -11.75 -4.42
N ILE A 297 -21.26 -10.75 -4.19
CA ILE A 297 -21.38 -9.64 -5.13
C ILE A 297 -20.10 -8.82 -4.96
N ALA A 298 -19.38 -8.56 -6.06
CA ALA A 298 -18.26 -7.61 -6.06
C ALA A 298 -18.74 -6.32 -5.39
N PRO A 299 -17.98 -5.72 -4.46
CA PRO A 299 -18.40 -4.47 -3.81
C PRO A 299 -18.83 -3.47 -4.89
N THR A 300 -20.04 -2.94 -4.78
CA THR A 300 -20.65 -2.08 -5.80
C THR A 300 -19.89 -0.75 -5.99
N GLY A 301 -18.79 -0.52 -5.26
CA GLY A 301 -18.08 0.76 -5.18
C GLY A 301 -16.81 0.89 -6.02
N ILE A 302 -16.11 -0.20 -6.37
CA ILE A 302 -14.82 -0.13 -7.09
C ILE A 302 -15.03 -0.58 -8.55
N ALA A 303 -14.87 0.36 -9.49
CA ALA A 303 -14.92 0.05 -10.91
C ALA A 303 -13.62 -0.64 -11.34
N THR A 304 -13.73 -1.80 -11.97
CA THR A 304 -12.57 -2.51 -12.54
C THR A 304 -12.51 -2.39 -14.06
N ASP A 305 -11.30 -2.45 -14.61
CA ASP A 305 -11.04 -2.57 -16.03
C ASP A 305 -11.38 -3.97 -16.59
N SER A 306 -11.11 -4.19 -17.87
CA SER A 306 -11.36 -5.45 -18.57
C SER A 306 -10.44 -6.61 -18.16
N TYR A 307 -9.40 -6.33 -17.36
CA TYR A 307 -8.53 -7.34 -16.73
C TYR A 307 -8.94 -7.63 -15.27
N GLY A 308 -9.90 -6.87 -14.72
CA GLY A 308 -10.35 -6.99 -13.34
C GLY A 308 -9.52 -6.18 -12.34
N LEU A 309 -8.81 -5.15 -12.80
CA LEU A 309 -8.00 -4.26 -11.97
C LEU A 309 -8.75 -2.94 -11.68
N PRO A 310 -8.59 -2.33 -10.49
CA PRO A 310 -7.69 -2.74 -9.41
C PRO A 310 -8.14 -4.00 -8.67
N LEU A 311 -7.16 -4.72 -8.12
CA LEU A 311 -7.45 -5.77 -7.15
C LEU A 311 -8.04 -5.14 -5.88
N HIS A 312 -9.05 -5.80 -5.31
CA HIS A 312 -9.78 -5.31 -4.14
C HIS A 312 -9.03 -5.58 -2.83
N LEU A 313 -7.83 -5.02 -2.69
CA LEU A 313 -6.90 -5.31 -1.58
C LEU A 313 -7.39 -4.78 -0.23
N PHE A 314 -8.02 -3.60 -0.22
CA PHE A 314 -8.42 -2.89 1.01
C PHE A 314 -9.94 -2.80 1.12
N THR A 315 -10.60 -3.95 1.11
CA THR A 315 -12.06 -4.08 1.20
C THR A 315 -12.46 -5.06 2.30
N LYS A 316 -13.70 -4.93 2.79
CA LYS A 316 -14.31 -5.83 3.80
C LYS A 316 -13.44 -6.03 5.05
N GLY A 317 -13.02 -4.94 5.69
CA GLY A 317 -12.22 -4.99 6.92
C GLY A 317 -10.73 -5.22 6.70
N SER A 318 -10.24 -5.10 5.47
CA SER A 318 -8.81 -4.93 5.16
C SER A 318 -8.52 -3.44 5.04
N LEU A 319 -7.78 -2.87 5.99
CA LEU A 319 -7.57 -1.42 6.09
C LEU A 319 -6.24 -0.95 5.47
N PHE A 320 -6.19 0.30 5.01
CA PHE A 320 -4.94 0.95 4.62
C PHE A 320 -4.87 2.40 5.11
N HIS A 321 -3.80 2.72 5.83
CA HIS A 321 -3.54 4.05 6.36
C HIS A 321 -2.04 4.38 6.22
N PRO A 322 -1.63 5.30 5.30
CA PRO A 322 -0.23 5.69 5.14
C PRO A 322 0.37 6.28 6.41
N TYR A 323 -0.46 6.93 7.23
CA TYR A 323 -0.16 7.29 8.60
C TYR A 323 -1.38 7.04 9.48
N LEU A 324 -1.14 6.51 10.68
CA LEU A 324 -2.13 6.28 11.70
C LEU A 324 -1.58 6.77 13.05
N SER A 325 -2.37 7.61 13.73
CA SER A 325 -2.07 8.08 15.08
C SER A 325 -2.40 7.00 16.11
N ILE A 326 -1.73 7.05 17.26
CA ILE A 326 -1.97 6.12 18.36
C ILE A 326 -3.42 6.10 18.87
N SER A 327 -4.20 7.16 18.68
CA SER A 327 -5.63 7.20 19.04
C SER A 327 -6.46 6.09 18.35
N TYR A 328 -5.93 5.50 17.28
CA TYR A 328 -6.58 4.44 16.50
C TYR A 328 -6.05 3.04 16.83
N LEU A 329 -5.25 2.88 17.89
CA LEU A 329 -4.66 1.60 18.27
C LEU A 329 -5.71 0.52 18.60
N ASP A 330 -6.84 0.91 19.19
CA ASP A 330 -7.91 -0.03 19.52
C ASP A 330 -8.74 -0.44 18.29
N MET A 331 -8.88 0.44 17.30
CA MET A 331 -9.55 0.14 16.03
C MET A 331 -8.82 -0.96 15.26
N ILE A 332 -7.48 -0.93 15.21
CA ILE A 332 -6.72 -1.99 14.51
C ILE A 332 -6.75 -3.33 15.26
N ARG A 333 -7.12 -3.31 16.55
CA ARG A 333 -7.27 -4.49 17.41
C ARG A 333 -8.68 -5.05 17.41
N ALA A 334 -9.65 -4.34 16.82
CA ALA A 334 -11.04 -4.79 16.77
C ALA A 334 -11.19 -6.05 15.91
N ASP A 335 -12.13 -6.93 16.28
CA ASP A 335 -12.42 -8.17 15.55
C ASP A 335 -12.96 -7.92 14.13
N SER A 336 -13.52 -6.73 13.89
CA SER A 336 -13.94 -6.28 12.56
C SER A 336 -12.78 -6.05 11.59
N THR A 337 -11.55 -5.90 12.11
CA THR A 337 -10.35 -5.62 11.32
C THR A 337 -9.66 -6.94 10.96
N ARG A 338 -10.00 -7.47 9.78
CA ARG A 338 -9.46 -8.73 9.23
C ARG A 338 -7.98 -8.62 8.91
N ALA A 339 -7.58 -7.52 8.27
CA ALA A 339 -6.23 -7.26 7.82
C ALA A 339 -5.96 -5.75 7.84
N TYR A 340 -4.69 -5.34 7.84
CA TYR A 340 -4.36 -3.92 7.72
C TYR A 340 -2.94 -3.72 7.22
N CYS A 341 -2.72 -2.66 6.46
CA CYS A 341 -1.41 -2.14 6.12
C CYS A 341 -1.33 -0.69 6.59
N ILE A 342 -0.66 -0.45 7.72
CA ILE A 342 -0.64 0.86 8.38
C ILE A 342 0.77 1.39 8.55
N GLY A 343 0.90 2.71 8.47
CA GLY A 343 2.10 3.44 8.83
C GLY A 343 1.97 4.08 10.20
N ALA A 344 3.02 3.99 11.01
CA ALA A 344 3.08 4.64 12.30
C ALA A 344 4.52 5.07 12.63
N THR A 345 4.66 6.10 13.45
CA THR A 345 5.95 6.50 14.04
C THR A 345 6.07 6.06 15.49
N ASN A 346 4.93 5.80 16.14
CA ASN A 346 4.87 5.49 17.55
C ASN A 346 5.24 4.03 17.83
N ALA A 347 6.23 3.81 18.70
CA ALA A 347 6.72 2.48 19.05
C ALA A 347 5.66 1.58 19.71
N LEU A 348 4.57 2.15 20.23
CA LEU A 348 3.46 1.40 20.83
C LEU A 348 2.74 0.49 19.83
N PHE A 349 2.81 0.80 18.53
CA PHE A 349 2.34 -0.12 17.49
C PHE A 349 3.17 -1.40 17.39
N LYS A 350 4.36 -1.46 18.00
CA LYS A 350 5.21 -2.66 18.03
C LYS A 350 5.08 -3.49 19.32
N GLN A 351 4.40 -3.00 20.36
CA GLN A 351 4.37 -3.67 21.67
C GLN A 351 3.70 -5.04 21.66
N ARG A 352 2.64 -5.22 20.87
CA ARG A 352 1.94 -6.51 20.71
C ARG A 352 2.37 -7.20 19.42
N ARG A 353 3.65 -7.56 19.36
CA ARG A 353 4.28 -8.21 18.20
C ARG A 353 3.62 -9.56 17.84
N ASP A 354 2.96 -10.20 18.80
CA ASP A 354 2.17 -11.43 18.61
C ASP A 354 0.94 -11.25 17.71
N GLN A 355 0.40 -10.03 17.61
CA GLN A 355 -0.80 -9.73 16.82
C GLN A 355 -0.49 -9.18 15.42
N ILE A 356 0.80 -9.09 15.08
CA ILE A 356 1.31 -8.47 13.85
C ILE A 356 2.02 -9.56 13.04
N ASP A 357 1.74 -9.62 11.74
CA ASP A 357 2.39 -10.59 10.86
C ASP A 357 3.76 -10.09 10.38
N VAL A 358 3.86 -8.79 10.09
CA VAL A 358 5.06 -8.16 9.51
C VAL A 358 5.28 -6.76 10.07
N ILE A 359 6.53 -6.46 10.42
CA ILE A 359 6.98 -5.12 10.77
C ILE A 359 8.00 -4.67 9.73
N VAL A 360 7.79 -3.48 9.16
CA VAL A 360 8.70 -2.86 8.19
C VAL A 360 9.38 -1.66 8.84
N THR A 361 10.71 -1.62 8.82
CA THR A 361 11.51 -0.53 9.37
C THR A 361 12.59 -0.11 8.39
N LEU A 362 13.31 0.96 8.71
CA LEU A 362 14.56 1.32 8.04
C LEU A 362 15.72 1.11 9.00
N ASP A 363 16.87 0.70 8.47
CA ASP A 363 18.12 0.68 9.24
C ASP A 363 18.80 2.06 9.28
N GLU A 364 19.96 2.13 9.94
CA GLU A 364 20.76 3.36 10.06
C GLU A 364 21.26 3.91 8.71
N THR A 365 21.39 3.04 7.71
CA THR A 365 21.81 3.41 6.34
C THR A 365 20.62 3.85 5.48
N GLY A 366 19.40 3.70 5.99
CA GLY A 366 18.17 3.96 5.28
C GLY A 366 17.72 2.82 4.36
N GLU A 367 18.30 1.62 4.48
CA GLU A 367 17.84 0.41 3.79
C GLU A 367 16.62 -0.19 4.49
N GLY A 368 15.66 -0.68 3.70
CA GLY A 368 14.38 -1.18 4.20
C GLY A 368 14.47 -2.61 4.72
N ILE A 369 14.14 -2.81 6.00
CA ILE A 369 14.06 -4.11 6.66
C ILE A 369 12.61 -4.57 6.70
N VAL A 370 12.37 -5.82 6.29
CA VAL A 370 11.07 -6.49 6.37
C VAL A 370 11.18 -7.66 7.34
N ASP A 371 10.69 -7.45 8.57
CA ASP A 371 10.68 -8.44 9.64
C ASP A 371 9.37 -9.23 9.63
N ILE A 372 9.42 -10.42 9.02
CA ILE A 372 8.28 -11.33 8.94
C ILE A 372 8.27 -12.22 10.19
N ILE A 373 7.29 -11.98 11.05
CA ILE A 373 7.17 -12.63 12.36
C ILE A 373 6.64 -14.06 12.19
N ASN A 374 5.67 -14.23 11.29
CA ASN A 374 5.04 -15.53 11.02
C ASN A 374 5.95 -16.40 10.11
N PRO A 375 6.42 -17.58 10.57
CA PRO A 375 7.33 -18.43 9.81
C PRO A 375 6.69 -19.01 8.54
N ASP A 376 5.39 -19.32 8.55
CA ASP A 376 4.68 -19.80 7.38
C ASP A 376 4.57 -18.70 6.32
N LEU A 377 4.31 -17.46 6.76
CA LEU A 377 4.31 -16.31 5.87
C LEU A 377 5.69 -16.05 5.26
N LYS A 378 6.77 -16.27 6.03
CA LYS A 378 8.14 -16.15 5.52
C LYS A 378 8.42 -17.15 4.39
N ARG A 379 7.92 -18.38 4.51
CA ARG A 379 8.01 -19.39 3.44
C ARG A 379 7.17 -19.01 2.22
N GLN A 380 5.96 -18.49 2.44
CA GLN A 380 5.07 -18.01 1.37
C GLN A 380 5.67 -16.83 0.60
N LEU A 381 6.44 -15.96 1.25
CA LEU A 381 7.04 -14.77 0.64
C LEU A 381 8.48 -14.96 0.17
N THR A 382 8.96 -16.20 0.11
CA THR A 382 10.32 -16.46 -0.40
C THR A 382 10.34 -16.26 -1.92
N LEU A 383 11.19 -15.33 -2.38
CA LEU A 383 11.33 -15.02 -3.81
C LEU A 383 11.98 -16.19 -4.57
N THR A 384 11.46 -16.48 -5.75
CA THR A 384 12.02 -17.45 -6.68
C THR A 384 13.25 -16.88 -7.42
N ALA A 385 13.96 -17.71 -8.18
CA ALA A 385 15.01 -17.20 -9.07
C ALA A 385 14.46 -16.22 -10.12
N ALA A 386 13.27 -16.50 -10.67
CA ALA A 386 12.62 -15.63 -11.64
C ALA A 386 12.26 -14.27 -11.03
N ASP A 387 11.72 -14.26 -9.81
CA ASP A 387 11.43 -13.05 -9.04
C ASP A 387 12.70 -12.20 -8.78
N LEU A 388 13.80 -12.86 -8.41
CA LEU A 388 15.09 -12.21 -8.14
C LEU A 388 15.66 -11.60 -9.43
N ARG A 389 15.60 -12.32 -10.56
CA ARG A 389 16.00 -11.78 -11.87
C ARG A 389 15.18 -10.57 -12.28
N PHE A 390 13.86 -10.62 -12.08
CA PHE A 390 12.98 -9.48 -12.37
C PHE A 390 13.38 -8.25 -11.56
N THR A 391 13.49 -8.39 -10.24
CA THR A 391 13.84 -7.25 -9.36
C THR A 391 15.25 -6.73 -9.59
N ASP A 392 16.23 -7.62 -9.80
CA ASP A 392 17.61 -7.26 -10.16
C ASP A 392 17.66 -6.44 -11.46
N PHE A 393 16.90 -6.85 -12.49
CA PHE A 393 16.79 -6.10 -13.73
C PHE A 393 16.25 -4.68 -13.50
N LEU A 394 15.20 -4.51 -12.68
CA LEU A 394 14.68 -3.19 -12.36
C LEU A 394 15.72 -2.32 -11.63
N ILE A 395 16.42 -2.89 -10.65
CA ILE A 395 17.46 -2.18 -9.88
C ILE A 395 18.57 -1.70 -10.84
N LYS A 396 19.07 -2.58 -11.71
CA LYS A 396 20.10 -2.24 -12.71
C LYS A 396 19.65 -1.14 -13.67
N MET A 397 18.39 -1.17 -14.13
CA MET A 397 17.85 -0.12 -15.00
C MET A 397 17.77 1.24 -14.27
N VAL A 398 17.42 1.24 -12.98
CA VAL A 398 17.38 2.47 -12.17
C VAL A 398 18.78 3.01 -11.86
N GLU A 399 19.75 2.13 -11.62
CA GLU A 399 21.15 2.50 -11.31
C GLU A 399 21.92 3.00 -12.54
N THR A 400 21.67 2.39 -13.70
CA THR A 400 22.34 2.77 -14.98
C THR A 400 21.68 3.95 -15.67
N ARG A 401 20.60 4.50 -15.10
CA ARG A 401 19.85 5.62 -15.66
C ARG A 401 20.66 6.91 -15.64
N ALA A 402 21.15 7.31 -16.81
CA ALA A 402 21.92 8.54 -16.98
C ALA A 402 21.04 9.80 -17.12
N ASP A 403 19.90 9.69 -17.80
CA ASP A 403 18.99 10.81 -18.07
C ASP A 403 17.71 10.72 -17.20
N PRO A 404 17.47 11.68 -16.29
CA PRO A 404 16.23 11.76 -15.52
C PRO A 404 14.95 11.94 -16.34
N ALA A 405 15.04 12.35 -17.62
CA ALA A 405 13.91 12.45 -18.53
C ALA A 405 13.64 11.15 -19.30
N ALA A 406 14.56 10.18 -19.28
CA ALA A 406 14.36 8.89 -19.93
C ALA A 406 13.22 8.12 -19.26
N PHE A 407 12.36 7.48 -20.06
CA PHE A 407 11.26 6.65 -19.53
C PHE A 407 11.81 5.43 -18.79
N ASP A 408 12.76 4.72 -19.40
CA ASP A 408 13.36 3.51 -18.84
C ASP A 408 14.06 3.83 -17.50
N GLY A 409 13.77 3.03 -16.47
CA GLY A 409 14.22 3.28 -15.10
C GLY A 409 13.54 4.45 -14.37
N GLY A 410 12.52 5.08 -14.97
CA GLY A 410 11.64 6.07 -14.34
C GLY A 410 10.50 5.44 -13.54
N ASP A 411 9.81 6.26 -12.74
CA ASP A 411 8.74 5.78 -11.84
C ASP A 411 7.58 5.12 -12.63
N ASP A 412 7.15 5.74 -13.73
CA ASP A 412 6.10 5.18 -14.58
C ASP A 412 6.55 3.87 -15.22
N TRP A 413 7.79 3.79 -15.72
CA TRP A 413 8.31 2.55 -16.28
C TRP A 413 8.28 1.42 -15.25
N ILE A 414 8.67 1.68 -14.00
CA ILE A 414 8.60 0.68 -12.92
C ILE A 414 7.15 0.20 -12.72
N ARG A 415 6.18 1.13 -12.66
CA ARG A 415 4.75 0.75 -12.57
C ARG A 415 4.32 -0.16 -13.72
N HIS A 416 4.74 0.16 -14.95
CA HIS A 416 4.44 -0.68 -16.12
C HIS A 416 5.09 -2.08 -16.01
N GLN A 417 6.29 -2.20 -15.44
CA GLN A 417 6.91 -3.50 -15.20
C GLN A 417 6.16 -4.34 -14.16
N PHE A 418 5.69 -3.72 -13.07
CA PHE A 418 4.86 -4.40 -12.07
C PHE A 418 3.45 -4.74 -12.60
N GLN A 419 2.87 -3.89 -13.44
CA GLN A 419 1.64 -4.19 -14.16
C GLN A 419 1.81 -5.42 -15.05
N ALA A 420 2.87 -5.48 -15.85
CA ALA A 420 3.16 -6.64 -16.70
C ALA A 420 3.37 -7.91 -15.87
N TYR A 421 4.11 -7.83 -14.76
CA TYR A 421 4.28 -8.92 -13.80
C TYR A 421 2.93 -9.44 -13.29
N LEU A 422 2.06 -8.54 -12.83
CA LEU A 422 0.76 -8.87 -12.26
C LEU A 422 -0.19 -9.47 -13.30
N LEU A 423 -0.27 -8.88 -14.49
CA LEU A 423 -1.10 -9.40 -15.58
C LEU A 423 -0.66 -10.81 -16.00
N SER A 424 0.65 -11.05 -16.07
CA SER A 424 1.21 -12.36 -16.39
C SER A 424 0.91 -13.39 -15.30
N LEU A 425 0.93 -12.98 -14.02
CA LEU A 425 0.52 -13.82 -12.89
C LEU A 425 -0.98 -14.16 -12.97
N LEU A 426 -1.83 -13.16 -13.18
CA LEU A 426 -3.28 -13.32 -13.31
C LEU A 426 -3.65 -14.26 -14.48
N ALA A 427 -2.99 -14.09 -15.64
CA ALA A 427 -3.16 -14.97 -16.80
C ALA A 427 -2.74 -16.40 -16.50
N SER A 428 -1.59 -16.59 -15.83
CA SER A 428 -1.09 -17.91 -15.42
C SER A 428 -2.04 -18.63 -14.49
N VAL A 429 -2.61 -17.92 -13.51
CA VAL A 429 -3.55 -18.50 -12.55
C VAL A 429 -4.88 -18.84 -13.21
N ARG A 430 -5.39 -17.99 -14.12
CA ARG A 430 -6.64 -18.26 -14.84
C ARG A 430 -6.54 -19.42 -15.83
N GLY A 431 -5.37 -19.59 -16.46
CA GLY A 431 -5.07 -20.72 -17.33
C GLY A 431 -4.75 -22.02 -16.59
N ASP A 432 -4.67 -22.00 -15.26
CA ASP A 432 -4.21 -23.10 -14.39
C ASP A 432 -2.89 -23.74 -14.88
N MET A 433 -1.95 -22.90 -15.31
CA MET A 433 -0.67 -23.33 -15.88
C MET A 433 0.30 -23.73 -14.77
N VAL A 434 0.11 -24.91 -14.19
CA VAL A 434 0.89 -25.40 -13.02
C VAL A 434 2.41 -25.26 -13.21
N ASN A 435 2.92 -25.57 -14.42
CA ASN A 435 4.35 -25.49 -14.71
C ASN A 435 4.91 -24.06 -14.66
N THR A 436 4.10 -23.03 -14.88
CA THR A 436 4.53 -21.63 -14.88
C THR A 436 4.25 -20.93 -13.54
N LEU A 437 3.34 -21.48 -12.72
CA LEU A 437 3.03 -20.93 -11.41
C LEU A 437 4.18 -21.11 -10.40
N GLY A 438 4.98 -22.17 -10.57
CA GLY A 438 6.18 -22.40 -9.75
C GLY A 438 7.20 -21.26 -9.81
N ASP A 439 7.29 -20.55 -10.94
CA ASP A 439 8.18 -19.38 -11.10
C ASP A 439 7.71 -18.17 -10.27
N TYR A 440 6.44 -18.12 -9.88
CA TYR A 440 5.90 -17.12 -8.95
C TYR A 440 5.95 -17.58 -7.48
N GLY A 441 6.28 -18.84 -7.24
CA GLY A 441 6.30 -19.50 -5.94
C GLY A 441 4.98 -20.17 -5.60
N ASP A 442 4.96 -21.50 -5.58
CA ASP A 442 3.73 -22.29 -5.34
C ASP A 442 3.05 -21.94 -4.02
N LEU A 443 3.84 -21.81 -2.93
CA LEU A 443 3.33 -21.46 -1.61
C LEU A 443 2.68 -20.06 -1.59
N PHE A 444 3.21 -19.11 -2.36
CA PHE A 444 2.63 -17.79 -2.49
C PHE A 444 1.29 -17.87 -3.23
N VAL A 445 1.27 -18.52 -4.38
CA VAL A 445 0.07 -18.63 -5.24
C VAL A 445 -1.05 -19.34 -4.50
N ASP A 446 -0.75 -20.44 -3.82
CA ASP A 446 -1.74 -21.19 -3.03
C ASP A 446 -2.28 -20.36 -1.86
N ALA A 447 -1.42 -19.62 -1.17
CA ALA A 447 -1.83 -18.73 -0.10
C ALA A 447 -2.71 -17.57 -0.61
N TRP A 448 -2.39 -17.01 -1.77
CA TRP A 448 -3.14 -15.92 -2.40
C TRP A 448 -4.51 -16.39 -2.92
N ARG A 449 -4.61 -17.60 -3.48
CA ARG A 449 -5.88 -18.20 -3.94
C ARG A 449 -6.94 -18.26 -2.84
N GLY A 450 -6.54 -18.35 -1.57
CA GLY A 450 -7.44 -18.34 -0.41
C GLY A 450 -7.93 -16.94 0.02
N LYS A 451 -7.43 -15.86 -0.58
CA LYS A 451 -7.70 -14.47 -0.11
C LYS A 451 -8.94 -13.86 -0.73
N HIS A 452 -9.48 -12.85 -0.04
CA HIS A 452 -10.72 -12.21 -0.44
C HIS A 452 -10.60 -11.51 -1.79
N ASN A 453 -9.51 -10.76 -2.01
CA ASN A 453 -9.23 -10.08 -3.26
C ASN A 453 -9.16 -11.04 -4.46
N PHE A 454 -8.52 -12.21 -4.29
CA PHE A 454 -8.46 -13.24 -5.33
C PHE A 454 -9.84 -13.83 -5.65
N ARG A 455 -10.64 -14.11 -4.60
CA ARG A 455 -12.00 -14.63 -4.76
C ARG A 455 -12.90 -13.64 -5.50
N ILE A 456 -12.84 -12.35 -5.17
CA ILE A 456 -13.58 -11.30 -5.90
C ILE A 456 -13.15 -11.30 -7.37
N TRP A 457 -11.85 -11.22 -7.62
CA TRP A 457 -11.32 -11.17 -8.98
C TRP A 457 -11.75 -12.40 -9.79
N THR A 458 -11.68 -13.60 -9.23
CA THR A 458 -12.04 -14.85 -9.92
C THR A 458 -13.54 -14.94 -10.25
N CYS A 459 -14.40 -14.28 -9.47
CA CYS A 459 -15.84 -14.23 -9.74
C CYS A 459 -16.21 -13.27 -10.89
N GLY A 460 -15.34 -12.30 -11.20
CA GLY A 460 -15.54 -11.33 -12.26
C GLY A 460 -15.31 -11.89 -13.67
N ASP A 461 -16.02 -11.33 -14.64
CA ASP A 461 -15.75 -11.61 -16.06
C ASP A 461 -14.74 -10.59 -16.60
N HIS A 462 -13.60 -11.11 -17.04
CA HIS A 462 -12.45 -10.32 -17.50
C HIS A 462 -12.12 -10.77 -18.91
N PRO A 463 -12.69 -10.14 -19.96
CA PRO A 463 -12.53 -10.62 -21.34
C PRO A 463 -11.07 -10.52 -21.82
N ASP A 464 -10.36 -9.46 -21.41
CA ASP A 464 -9.04 -9.13 -21.95
C ASP A 464 -7.91 -9.93 -21.29
N ILE A 465 -8.16 -10.60 -20.16
CA ILE A 465 -7.15 -11.46 -19.51
C ILE A 465 -6.67 -12.60 -20.40
N SER A 466 -7.49 -13.02 -21.36
CA SER A 466 -7.13 -14.06 -22.34
C SER A 466 -6.04 -13.60 -23.32
N SER A 467 -5.87 -12.28 -23.46
CA SER A 467 -4.83 -11.67 -24.29
C SER A 467 -3.52 -11.43 -23.54
N ALA A 468 -3.54 -11.46 -22.20
CA ALA A 468 -2.35 -11.36 -21.39
C ALA A 468 -1.49 -12.63 -21.53
N VAL A 469 -0.17 -12.45 -21.57
CA VAL A 469 0.77 -13.56 -21.76
C VAL A 469 1.01 -14.27 -20.41
N PRO A 470 0.67 -15.56 -20.29
CA PRO A 470 0.95 -16.31 -19.07
C PRO A 470 2.43 -16.68 -18.99
N GLY A 471 2.89 -16.91 -17.75
CA GLY A 471 4.27 -17.23 -17.41
C GLY A 471 5.03 -16.05 -16.84
N HIS A 472 5.95 -16.35 -15.91
CA HIS A 472 6.79 -15.33 -15.32
C HIS A 472 7.68 -14.67 -16.39
N PRO A 473 7.71 -13.33 -16.55
CA PRO A 473 8.46 -12.69 -17.64
C PRO A 473 9.98 -12.98 -17.64
N PHE A 474 10.50 -13.32 -16.46
CA PHE A 474 11.90 -13.72 -16.22
C PHE A 474 12.04 -15.22 -15.87
N ALA A 475 11.12 -16.08 -16.33
CA ALA A 475 11.23 -17.53 -16.22
C ALA A 475 12.45 -18.06 -16.99
N GLY A 476 12.98 -19.22 -16.58
CA GLY A 476 14.15 -19.81 -17.23
C GLY A 476 14.96 -20.71 -16.30
N GLN A 477 15.87 -21.51 -16.87
CA GLN A 477 16.70 -22.46 -16.15
C GLN A 477 17.57 -21.80 -15.08
N LEU A 478 17.86 -22.53 -14.01
CA LEU A 478 18.72 -22.08 -12.93
C LEU A 478 20.19 -22.06 -13.39
N GLY A 479 20.84 -20.92 -13.24
CA GLY A 479 22.27 -20.73 -13.51
C GLY A 479 23.05 -20.25 -12.28
N MET A 480 24.37 -20.13 -12.41
CA MET A 480 25.24 -19.63 -11.34
C MET A 480 24.87 -18.20 -10.89
N ASN A 481 24.39 -17.36 -11.82
CA ASN A 481 23.89 -16.02 -11.50
C ASN A 481 22.70 -16.05 -10.53
N ASP A 482 21.84 -17.07 -10.60
CA ASP A 482 20.69 -17.18 -9.69
C ASP A 482 21.14 -17.56 -8.27
N VAL A 483 22.23 -18.33 -8.15
CA VAL A 483 22.86 -18.64 -6.85
C VAL A 483 23.43 -17.37 -6.23
N PHE A 484 24.10 -16.55 -7.03
CA PHE A 484 24.64 -15.26 -6.60
C PHE A 484 23.53 -14.30 -6.14
N LEU A 485 22.48 -14.11 -6.95
CA LEU A 485 21.33 -13.27 -6.58
C LEU A 485 20.65 -13.76 -5.30
N ARG A 486 20.51 -15.08 -5.12
CA ARG A 486 19.95 -15.66 -3.89
C ARG A 486 20.85 -15.41 -2.68
N MET A 487 22.16 -15.48 -2.86
CA MET A 487 23.14 -15.13 -1.83
C MET A 487 23.04 -13.65 -1.46
N GLU A 488 23.00 -12.75 -2.44
CA GLU A 488 22.83 -11.30 -2.21
C GLU A 488 21.50 -10.99 -1.52
N HIS A 489 20.40 -11.62 -1.91
CA HIS A 489 19.11 -11.43 -1.25
C HIS A 489 19.10 -11.94 0.20
N THR A 490 19.78 -13.07 0.47
CA THR A 490 19.80 -13.70 1.81
C THR A 490 20.79 -13.01 2.75
N ILE A 491 21.93 -12.57 2.23
CA ILE A 491 23.03 -11.94 2.99
C ILE A 491 22.92 -10.40 2.98
N GLY A 492 22.11 -9.84 2.08
CA GLY A 492 21.88 -8.42 1.85
C GLY A 492 21.23 -7.69 3.02
N GLY A 493 22.07 -7.41 4.01
CA GLY A 493 21.90 -6.42 5.07
C GLY A 493 23.24 -6.00 5.69
N SER A 494 24.39 -6.55 5.26
CA SER A 494 25.71 -6.07 5.69
C SER A 494 26.64 -5.85 4.50
N GLU A 495 27.41 -4.75 4.55
CA GLU A 495 28.43 -4.39 3.55
C GLU A 495 29.51 -5.47 3.38
N HIS A 496 29.73 -6.28 4.42
CA HIS A 496 30.66 -7.40 4.42
C HIS A 496 30.21 -8.56 3.51
N GLY A 497 28.90 -8.82 3.43
CA GLY A 497 28.36 -9.89 2.59
C GLY A 497 28.59 -9.67 1.10
N ARG A 498 28.46 -8.42 0.66
CA ARG A 498 28.70 -7.99 -0.74
C ARG A 498 30.16 -8.17 -1.14
N LYS A 499 31.11 -7.79 -0.28
CA LYS A 499 32.55 -7.99 -0.53
C LYS A 499 32.88 -9.48 -0.60
N ILE A 500 32.35 -10.31 0.29
CA ILE A 500 32.62 -11.76 0.27
C ILE A 500 32.06 -12.41 -1.00
N ALA A 501 30.85 -12.03 -1.42
CA ALA A 501 30.25 -12.54 -2.66
C ALA A 501 31.07 -12.13 -3.90
N SER A 502 31.56 -10.88 -3.97
CA SER A 502 32.40 -10.45 -5.09
C SER A 502 33.77 -11.13 -5.10
N THR A 503 34.41 -11.30 -3.93
CA THR A 503 35.76 -11.92 -3.88
C THR A 503 35.78 -13.41 -4.19
N ILE A 504 34.66 -14.13 -3.97
CA ILE A 504 34.58 -15.57 -4.22
C ILE A 504 34.38 -15.89 -5.71
N PHE A 505 33.71 -15.02 -6.46
CA PHE A 505 33.31 -15.29 -7.85
C PHE A 505 34.10 -14.54 -8.93
N ASP A 506 34.92 -13.55 -8.56
CA ASP A 506 35.90 -12.93 -9.47
C ASP A 506 37.01 -13.92 -9.95
N GLY A 507 36.99 -15.18 -9.48
CA GLY A 507 37.91 -16.23 -9.89
C GLY A 507 37.55 -17.00 -11.18
N GLU A 508 36.32 -16.90 -11.70
CA GLU A 508 35.86 -17.80 -12.79
C GLU A 508 34.95 -17.13 -13.84
N VAL A 509 35.24 -15.90 -14.27
CA VAL A 509 34.57 -15.28 -15.44
C VAL A 509 35.49 -15.30 -16.66
N HIS A 510 35.71 -16.50 -17.19
CA HIS A 510 36.12 -16.71 -18.58
C HIS A 510 35.41 -17.96 -19.10
N ASP A 511 34.12 -17.81 -19.44
CA ASP A 511 33.46 -18.36 -20.63
C ASP A 511 31.93 -18.29 -20.45
N GLY A 512 31.18 -17.92 -21.49
CA GLY A 512 29.71 -17.97 -21.44
C GLY A 512 28.92 -16.76 -21.97
N HIS A 513 29.35 -16.11 -23.06
CA HIS A 513 28.44 -15.27 -23.84
C HIS A 513 27.59 -16.12 -24.80
N ARG A 514 26.32 -16.44 -24.44
CA ARG A 514 25.24 -16.54 -25.45
C ARG A 514 23.82 -16.68 -24.88
N LYS A 515 22.94 -15.82 -25.42
CA LYS A 515 21.46 -15.86 -25.55
C LYS A 515 20.70 -14.82 -24.72
N GLN A 516 20.61 -13.63 -25.29
CA GLN A 516 19.70 -12.55 -24.94
C GLN A 516 18.99 -12.17 -26.26
N SER A 517 17.90 -12.86 -26.61
CA SER A 517 17.20 -12.59 -27.89
C SER A 517 15.68 -12.82 -27.87
N GLU A 518 15.06 -13.16 -26.73
CA GLU A 518 13.60 -13.31 -26.62
C GLU A 518 12.93 -12.20 -25.79
N VAL A 519 13.68 -11.51 -24.92
CA VAL A 519 13.15 -10.41 -24.08
C VAL A 519 12.88 -9.14 -24.90
N GLU A 520 13.56 -8.94 -26.02
CA GLU A 520 13.34 -7.77 -26.89
C GLU A 520 11.98 -7.80 -27.60
N HIS A 521 11.38 -8.97 -27.81
CA HIS A 521 10.11 -9.08 -28.53
C HIS A 521 8.92 -8.51 -27.74
N PHE A 522 8.96 -8.57 -26.40
CA PHE A 522 7.91 -7.99 -25.54
C PHE A 522 8.00 -6.46 -25.48
N VAL A 523 9.23 -5.91 -25.50
CA VAL A 523 9.51 -4.46 -25.49
C VAL A 523 9.07 -3.78 -26.80
N VAL A 524 9.07 -4.50 -27.93
CA VAL A 524 8.66 -3.96 -29.24
C VAL A 524 7.13 -3.86 -29.39
N VAL A 525 6.36 -4.73 -28.73
CA VAL A 525 4.89 -4.67 -28.77
C VAL A 525 4.39 -3.39 -28.08
N SER A 526 4.89 -3.06 -26.89
CA SER A 526 4.51 -1.84 -26.17
C SER A 526 4.89 -0.53 -26.90
N ARG A 527 6.03 -0.50 -27.60
CA ARG A 527 6.45 0.67 -28.40
C ARG A 527 5.54 0.93 -29.60
N SER A 528 4.82 -0.09 -30.08
CA SER A 528 3.93 0.00 -31.24
C SER A 528 2.58 0.62 -30.87
N ASP A 529 2.07 0.29 -29.68
CA ASP A 529 0.79 0.79 -29.16
C ASP A 529 0.88 2.26 -28.72
N GLU A 530 1.99 2.68 -28.11
CA GLU A 530 2.18 4.08 -27.72
C GLU A 530 2.38 5.03 -28.91
N ARG A 531 3.05 4.59 -29.99
CA ARG A 531 3.20 5.39 -31.23
C ARG A 531 1.87 5.59 -31.93
N LYS A 532 0.93 4.64 -31.84
CA LYS A 532 -0.44 4.77 -32.34
C LYS A 532 -1.26 5.74 -31.47
N GLN A 533 -1.17 5.65 -30.15
CA GLN A 533 -1.85 6.57 -29.24
C GLN A 533 -1.35 8.03 -29.37
N ARG A 534 -0.04 8.25 -29.57
CA ARG A 534 0.52 9.59 -29.82
C ARG A 534 0.13 10.19 -31.18
N ARG A 535 -0.15 9.38 -32.19
CA ARG A 535 -0.64 9.86 -33.51
C ARG A 535 -2.10 10.29 -33.46
N ILE A 536 -2.93 9.66 -32.63
CA ILE A 536 -4.36 10.01 -32.48
C ILE A 536 -4.53 11.36 -31.75
N ARG A 537 -3.60 11.75 -30.87
CA ARG A 537 -3.64 13.04 -30.15
C ARG A 537 -3.27 14.27 -31.00
N ARG A 538 -2.74 14.12 -32.22
CA ARG A 538 -2.25 15.25 -33.05
C ARG A 538 -3.11 15.60 -34.28
N GLY A 539 -4.24 14.93 -34.51
CA GLY A 539 -5.13 15.16 -35.66
C GLY A 539 -6.50 15.72 -35.27
N THR A 540 -6.85 16.87 -35.85
CA THR A 540 -8.02 17.72 -35.61
C THR A 540 -9.42 17.14 -35.89
N LYS A 541 -10.38 17.54 -35.02
CA LYS A 541 -11.84 17.83 -35.16
C LYS A 541 -12.78 16.94 -36.02
N ALA A 542 -13.85 16.47 -35.35
CA ALA A 542 -15.21 16.04 -35.78
C ALA A 542 -15.50 14.53 -35.99
N PRO A 543 -16.78 14.07 -35.91
CA PRO A 543 -17.75 14.20 -34.82
C PRO A 543 -18.06 12.84 -34.12
N ARG A 544 -18.72 12.92 -32.96
CA ARG A 544 -19.13 11.80 -32.08
C ARG A 544 -20.09 10.82 -32.79
N ALA A 545 -19.57 9.80 -33.47
CA ALA A 545 -20.29 8.55 -33.79
C ALA A 545 -19.42 7.37 -34.29
N ALA A 546 -18.13 7.55 -34.61
CA ALA A 546 -17.36 6.51 -35.33
C ALA A 546 -16.14 5.92 -34.59
N VAL A 547 -16.06 6.03 -33.25
CA VAL A 547 -14.89 5.52 -32.48
C VAL A 547 -15.02 4.04 -32.09
N LYS A 548 -16.16 3.38 -32.36
CA LYS A 548 -16.40 1.98 -31.95
C LYS A 548 -15.93 0.89 -32.91
N CYS A 549 -15.25 1.21 -34.02
CA CYS A 549 -14.97 0.20 -35.07
C CYS A 549 -13.50 0.02 -35.51
N ALA A 550 -12.52 0.62 -34.81
CA ALA A 550 -11.11 0.53 -35.22
C ALA A 550 -10.25 -0.44 -34.37
N MET A 551 -10.84 -1.22 -33.46
CA MET A 551 -10.14 -2.18 -32.60
C MET A 551 -9.99 -3.60 -33.20
N LEU A 552 -10.47 -3.82 -34.43
CA LEU A 552 -10.47 -5.13 -35.08
C LEU A 552 -9.94 -5.02 -36.50
N ARG A 553 -8.62 -5.18 -36.68
CA ARG A 553 -7.94 -5.68 -37.90
C ARG A 553 -6.44 -5.43 -37.79
N VAL A 554 -5.70 -6.37 -37.19
CA VAL A 554 -4.40 -6.85 -37.71
C VAL A 554 -4.19 -8.27 -37.18
N TYR A 555 -4.78 -9.25 -37.84
CA TYR A 555 -4.30 -10.64 -37.83
C TYR A 555 -4.49 -11.14 -39.25
N TYR A 556 -3.40 -11.27 -40.00
CA TYR A 556 -3.16 -12.26 -41.07
C TYR A 556 -1.79 -12.03 -41.72
N ILE A 557 -1.25 -13.13 -42.28
CA ILE A 557 0.04 -13.38 -42.95
C ILE A 557 1.01 -14.08 -41.97
N VAL A 558 1.01 -15.42 -41.83
CA VAL A 558 1.33 -16.50 -42.80
C VAL A 558 2.68 -16.28 -43.49
N ASN A 559 3.76 -16.68 -42.82
CA ASN A 559 4.52 -17.91 -43.10
C ASN A 559 5.63 -18.08 -42.05
#